data_AF-A0A6J7GEE1-F1
#
_entry.id   AF-A0A6J7GEE1-F1
#
_cell.length_a   1.000
_cell.length_b   1.000
_cell.length_c   1.000
_cell.angle_alpha   90.00
_cell.angle_beta   90.00
_cell.angle_gamma   90.00
#
_symmetry.space_group_name_H-M   'P 1'
#
loop_
_entity.id
_entity.type
_entity.pdbx_description
1 polymer ?
#
loop_
_entity_poly.entity_id
_entity_poly.type
_entity_poly.pdbx_seq_one_letter_code
_entity_poly.pdbx_strand_id
1 'polypeptide(L)' 'MTSGANGKTIAELINTLPEEERLILTLHLVKMISTVEIAEKLGVPERAVVSVIASGRSRLIALIS' A
#
# COMPACT_ATOMS: atom_id res chain seq x y z
N MET A 1 19.32 -22.94 4.65
CA MET A 1 20.19 -21.75 4.58
C MET A 1 19.36 -20.59 5.11
N THR A 2 19.64 -20.16 6.34
CA THR A 2 18.94 -19.05 7.02
C THR A 2 19.87 -17.84 7.04
N SER A 3 19.25 -16.66 7.01
CA SER A 3 19.81 -15.33 7.37
C SER A 3 20.30 -14.45 6.21
N GLY A 4 19.68 -13.26 6.08
CA GLY A 4 20.22 -12.14 5.31
C GLY A 4 19.25 -10.99 4.99
N ALA A 5 18.90 -10.16 5.98
CA ALA A 5 18.52 -8.75 5.82
C ALA A 5 17.18 -8.37 5.11
N ASN A 6 16.06 -8.66 5.78
CA ASN A 6 14.98 -7.73 6.22
C ASN A 6 14.88 -6.32 5.58
N GLY A 7 14.82 -6.24 4.26
CA GLY A 7 14.42 -5.04 3.54
C GLY A 7 13.51 -5.43 2.39
N LYS A 8 12.39 -6.11 2.65
CA LYS A 8 11.37 -6.29 1.61
C LYS A 8 11.08 -4.89 1.07
N THR A 9 11.32 -4.68 -0.22
CA THR A 9 11.13 -3.35 -0.81
C THR A 9 9.64 -2.97 -0.73
N ILE A 10 9.32 -1.68 -0.71
CA ILE A 10 7.92 -1.20 -0.70
C ILE A 10 7.12 -1.89 -1.81
N ALA A 11 7.74 -2.16 -2.97
CA ALA A 11 7.14 -2.88 -4.09
C ALA A 11 6.83 -4.37 -3.79
N GLU A 12 7.74 -5.10 -3.15
CA GLU A 12 7.50 -6.50 -2.76
C GLU A 12 6.42 -6.62 -1.69
N LEU A 13 6.41 -5.70 -0.74
CA LEU A 13 5.38 -5.62 0.29
C LEU A 13 4.03 -5.29 -0.32
N ILE A 14 3.98 -4.32 -1.25
CA ILE A 14 2.78 -3.99 -2.02
C ILE A 14 2.29 -5.21 -2.83
N ASN A 15 3.18 -6.05 -3.36
CA ASN A 15 2.81 -7.29 -4.05
C ASN A 15 2.24 -8.37 -3.12
N THR A 16 2.49 -8.30 -1.81
CA THR A 16 1.85 -9.21 -0.83
C THR A 16 0.45 -8.75 -0.40
N LEU A 17 0.03 -7.55 -0.81
CA LEU A 17 -1.28 -7.01 -0.48
C LEU A 17 -2.34 -7.47 -1.51
N PRO A 18 -3.63 -7.52 -1.12
CA PRO A 18 -4.72 -7.79 -2.06
C PRO A 18 -4.68 -6.80 -3.23
N GLU A 19 -5.18 -7.21 -4.40
CA GLU A 19 -5.09 -6.41 -5.64
C GLU A 19 -5.63 -4.98 -5.49
N GLU A 20 -6.71 -4.82 -4.75
CA GLU A 20 -7.32 -3.50 -4.46
C GLU A 20 -6.37 -2.60 -3.67
N GLU A 21 -5.73 -3.12 -2.63
CA GLU A 21 -4.78 -2.37 -1.81
C GLU A 21 -3.51 -2.03 -2.59
N ARG A 22 -3.03 -2.99 -3.38
CA ARG A 22 -1.87 -2.81 -4.26
C ARG A 22 -2.08 -1.66 -5.22
N LEU A 23 -3.25 -1.60 -5.86
CA LEU A 23 -3.58 -0.55 -6.83
C LEU A 23 -3.61 0.83 -6.16
N ILE A 24 -4.29 0.94 -5.01
CA ILE A 24 -4.39 2.19 -4.24
C ILE A 24 -3.02 2.67 -3.78
N LEU A 25 -2.22 1.78 -3.18
CA LEU A 25 -0.88 2.11 -2.70
C LEU A 25 0.06 2.47 -3.84
N THR A 26 -0.05 1.80 -4.99
CA THR A 26 0.74 2.13 -6.19
C THR A 26 0.37 3.52 -6.71
N LEU A 27 -0.92 3.83 -6.82
CA LEU A 27 -1.38 5.15 -7.27
C LEU A 27 -0.94 6.27 -6.31
N HIS A 28 -0.98 6.01 -5.00
CA HIS A 28 -0.62 7.01 -4.00
C HIS A 28 0.91 7.18 -3.84
N LEU A 29 1.65 6.07 -3.70
CA LEU A 29 3.10 6.09 -3.42
C LEU A 29 3.96 6.23 -4.68
N VAL A 30 3.54 5.68 -5.82
CA VAL A 30 4.33 5.71 -7.07
C VAL A 30 3.90 6.86 -7.96
N LYS A 31 2.59 7.03 -8.17
CA LYS A 31 2.07 8.11 -9.02
C LYS A 31 1.86 9.44 -8.27
N MET A 32 2.09 9.47 -6.95
CA MET A 32 1.91 10.67 -6.12
C MET A 32 0.51 11.29 -6.24
N ILE A 33 -0.51 10.46 -6.52
CA ILE A 33 -1.90 10.92 -6.67
C ILE A 33 -2.52 11.07 -5.28
N SER A 34 -3.32 12.11 -5.09
CA SER A 34 -4.04 12.40 -3.84
C SER A 34 -5.05 11.30 -3.51
N THR A 35 -5.31 11.05 -2.22
CA THR A 35 -6.33 10.07 -1.78
C THR A 35 -7.71 10.37 -2.33
N VAL A 36 -8.06 11.67 -2.41
CA VAL A 36 -9.31 12.17 -3.02
C VAL A 36 -9.42 11.77 -4.49
N GLU A 37 -8.39 12.06 -5.29
CA GLU A 37 -8.39 11.73 -6.73
C GLU A 37 -8.40 10.21 -6.98
N ILE A 38 -7.74 9.43 -6.13
CA ILE A 38 -7.79 7.96 -6.20
C ILE A 38 -9.20 7.46 -5.89
N ALA A 39 -9.85 8.02 -4.88
CA ALA A 39 -11.21 7.70 -4.50
C ALA A 39 -12.19 8.00 -5.64
N GLU A 40 -12.08 9.17 -6.26
CA GLU A 40 -12.88 9.57 -7.42
C GLU A 40 -12.63 8.66 -8.63
N LYS A 41 -11.37 8.33 -8.92
CA LYS A 41 -11.00 7.44 -10.05
C LYS A 41 -11.52 6.02 -9.87
N LEU A 42 -11.56 5.52 -8.65
CA LEU A 42 -12.02 4.16 -8.32
C LEU A 42 -13.52 4.10 -8.03
N GLY A 43 -14.18 5.25 -7.85
CA GLY A 43 -15.59 5.31 -7.43
C GLY A 43 -15.83 4.81 -6.01
N VAL A 44 -14.80 4.81 -5.17
CA VAL A 44 -14.86 4.35 -3.76
C VAL A 44 -14.78 5.56 -2.83
N PRO A 45 -15.30 5.49 -1.59
CA PRO A 45 -15.20 6.61 -0.67
C PRO A 45 -13.75 6.83 -0.22
N GLU A 46 -13.32 8.08 -0.07
CA GLU A 46 -11.94 8.43 0.33
C GLU A 46 -11.50 7.75 1.63
N ARG A 47 -12.40 7.65 2.61
CA ARG A 47 -12.20 6.90 3.85
C ARG A 47 -11.75 5.45 3.63
N ALA A 48 -12.24 4.78 2.59
CA ALA A 48 -11.80 3.43 2.25
C ALA A 48 -10.35 3.44 1.74
N VAL A 49 -10.00 4.39 0.87
CA VAL A 49 -8.63 4.59 0.35
C VAL A 49 -7.65 4.87 1.49
N VAL A 50 -8.02 5.77 2.42
CA VAL A 50 -7.19 6.10 3.60
C VAL A 50 -7.03 4.89 4.52
N SER A 51 -8.11 4.14 4.79
CA SER A 51 -8.05 2.92 5.62
C SER A 51 -7.13 1.87 5.00
N VAL A 52 -7.21 1.68 3.68
CA VAL A 52 -6.35 0.76 2.94
C VAL A 52 -4.89 1.19 3.00
N ILE A 53 -4.60 2.47 2.81
CA ILE A 53 -3.23 3.00 2.91
C ILE A 53 -2.69 2.82 4.34
N ALA A 54 -3.49 3.13 5.36
CA ALA A 54 -3.11 2.97 6.76
C ALA A 54 -2.87 1.50 7.13
N SER A 55 -3.72 0.59 6.66
CA SER A 55 -3.58 -0.86 6.87
C SER A 55 -2.35 -1.40 6.15
N GLY A 56 -2.12 -0.97 4.91
CA GLY A 56 -0.92 -1.29 4.12
C GLY A 56 0.37 -0.80 4.80
N ARG A 57 0.40 0.45 5.30
CA ARG A 57 1.54 0.99 6.06
C ARG A 57 1.76 0.25 7.38
N SER A 58 0.71 -0.11 8.09
CA SER A 58 0.83 -0.88 9.34
C SER A 58 1.40 -2.28 9.08
N ARG A 59 0.96 -2.95 8.01
CA ARG A 59 1.53 -4.22 7.56
C ARG A 59 2.98 -4.08 7.12
N LEU A 60 3.32 -3.03 6.38
CA LEU A 60 4.69 -2.68 6.00
C LEU A 60 5.58 -2.59 7.25
N ILE A 61 5.16 -1.82 8.25
CA ILE A 61 5.90 -1.65 9.51
C ILE A 61 6.01 -2.98 10.26
N ALA A 62 4.94 -3.75 10.36
CA ALA A 62 4.93 -5.05 11.03
C ALA A 62 5.83 -6.11 10.37
N LEU A 63 6.14 -5.95 9.07
CA LEU A 63 7.03 -6.86 8.34
C LEU A 63 8.50 -6.46 8.42
N ILE A 64 8.79 -5.23 8.86
CA ILE A 64 10.16 -4.72 9.08
C ILE A 64 10.53 -4.80 10.58
N SER A 65 9.53 -4.88 11.46
CA SER A 65 9.69 -4.90 12.92
C SER A 65 9.91 -6.28 13.53
#